data_AF-A0A813EL89-F1
#
_entry.id   AF-A0A813EL89-F1
#
_cell.length_a   1.000
_cell.length_b   1.000
_cell.length_c   1.000
_cell.angle_alpha   90.00
_cell.angle_beta   90.00
_cell.angle_gamma   90.00
#
_symmetry.space_group_name_H-M   'P 1'
#
loop_
_entity.id
_entity.type
_entity.pdbx_description
1 polymer ?
#
loop_
_entity_poly.entity_id
_entity_poly.type
_entity_poly.pdbx_seq_one_letter_code
_entity_poly.pdbx_strand_id
1 'polypeptide(L)'
;MAGQIESSAKPSFFTKASTFALSKVRIGTPLYSLAYGAAAGVFLSGLVYAGRTLNIMCFDHEYVKIQSRKRYFEKQLLFTREQEETNKAHYLASLASEYDPAATRMPFKPMDPKYRF
;
A
#
# COMPACT_ATOMS: atom_id res chain seq x y z
N MET A 1 68.43 -5.62 -14.06
CA MET A 1 67.57 -5.99 -12.92
C MET A 1 67.33 -4.70 -12.14
N ALA A 2 66.26 -3.93 -12.42
CA ALA A 2 64.92 -4.03 -11.81
C ALA A 2 65.00 -4.04 -10.25
N GLY A 3 64.47 -3.09 -9.49
CA GLY A 3 63.40 -2.14 -9.81
C GLY A 3 63.34 -0.86 -8.96
N GLN A 4 62.62 0.10 -9.55
CA GLN A 4 62.07 1.32 -8.95
C GLN A 4 61.07 0.99 -7.84
N ILE A 5 61.08 1.74 -6.72
CA ILE A 5 59.91 2.46 -6.18
C ILE A 5 60.43 3.70 -5.41
N GLU A 6 61.00 4.67 -6.12
CA GLU A 6 60.96 6.07 -5.64
C GLU A 6 59.63 6.66 -6.10
N SER A 7 58.62 6.65 -5.23
CA SER A 7 57.41 7.44 -5.43
C SER A 7 57.13 8.27 -4.19
N SER A 8 58.06 9.17 -3.88
CA SER A 8 57.76 10.33 -3.05
C SER A 8 57.05 11.37 -3.93
N ALA A 9 55.81 11.07 -4.31
CA ALA A 9 54.96 12.02 -5.02
C ALA A 9 54.77 13.27 -4.15
N LYS A 10 55.18 14.45 -4.66
CA LYS A 10 54.95 15.73 -3.99
C LYS A 10 53.47 15.82 -3.60
N PRO A 11 53.11 16.10 -2.33
CA PRO A 11 51.71 16.16 -1.93
C PRO A 11 51.01 17.22 -2.77
N SER A 12 49.94 16.80 -3.43
CA SER A 12 49.17 17.65 -4.36
C SER A 12 48.66 18.90 -3.63
N PHE A 13 48.40 19.97 -4.38
CA PHE A 13 47.86 21.21 -3.82
C PHE A 13 46.56 20.97 -3.03
N PHE A 14 45.73 20.04 -3.50
CA PHE A 14 44.52 19.57 -2.82
C PHE A 14 44.82 18.88 -1.50
N THR A 15 45.89 18.08 -1.44
CA THR A 15 46.32 17.42 -0.19
C THR A 15 46.84 18.43 0.83
N LYS A 16 47.55 19.49 0.40
CA LYS A 16 48.00 20.55 1.32
C LYS A 16 46.84 21.41 1.83
N ALA A 17 45.86 21.71 0.96
CA ALA A 17 44.66 22.44 1.33
C ALA A 17 43.78 21.65 2.31
N SER A 18 43.61 20.34 2.10
CA SER A 18 42.83 19.49 3.00
C SER A 18 43.50 19.34 4.37
N THR A 19 44.83 19.17 4.42
CA THR A 19 45.56 19.09 5.71
C THR A 19 45.56 20.41 6.46
N PHE A 20 45.64 21.56 5.77
CA PHE A 20 45.51 22.88 6.40
C PHE A 20 44.10 23.11 6.95
N ALA A 21 43.06 22.77 6.18
CA ALA A 21 41.68 22.84 6.64
C ALA A 21 41.43 21.93 7.84
N LEU A 22 41.89 20.67 7.78
CA LEU A 22 41.78 19.73 8.90
C LEU A 22 42.57 20.17 10.14
N SER A 23 43.71 20.87 9.96
CA SER A 23 44.49 21.42 11.09
C SER A 23 43.78 22.56 11.85
N LYS A 24 42.81 23.21 11.19
CA LYS A 24 42.00 24.31 11.77
C LYS A 24 40.67 23.82 12.33
N VAL A 25 40.26 22.58 12.00
CA VAL A 25 39.03 21.98 12.48
C VAL A 25 39.33 21.21 13.76
N ARG A 26 38.71 21.61 14.87
CA ARG A 26 38.75 20.82 16.12
C ARG A 26 38.11 19.45 15.85
N ILE A 27 38.70 18.38 16.37
CA ILE A 27 38.24 16.99 16.16
C ILE A 27 36.76 16.78 16.50
N GLY A 28 36.19 17.60 17.39
CA GLY A 28 34.77 17.56 17.73
C GLY A 28 33.81 18.21 16.72
N THR A 29 34.27 19.08 15.82
CA THR A 29 33.42 19.81 14.87
C THR A 29 32.64 18.91 13.89
N PRO A 30 33.22 17.86 13.27
CA PRO A 30 32.45 16.97 12.39
C PRO A 30 31.38 16.17 13.16
N LEU A 31 31.70 15.70 14.37
CA LEU A 31 30.74 14.98 15.21
C LEU A 31 29.60 15.90 15.69
N TYR A 32 29.94 17.14 16.04
CA TYR A 32 28.95 18.16 16.42
C TYR A 32 28.02 18.49 15.26
N SER A 33 28.55 18.67 14.05
CA SER A 33 27.74 18.93 12.85
C SER A 33 26.79 17.76 12.55
N LEU A 34 27.27 16.52 12.68
CA LEU A 34 26.45 15.33 12.46
C LEU A 34 25.35 15.22 13.53
N ALA A 35 25.67 15.42 14.80
CA ALA A 35 24.69 15.41 15.89
C ALA A 35 23.66 16.55 15.74
N TYR A 36 24.09 17.74 15.34
CA TYR A 36 23.21 18.87 15.08
C TYR A 36 22.27 18.60 13.90
N GLY A 37 22.77 18.00 12.82
CA GLY A 37 21.96 17.58 11.68
C GLY A 37 20.93 16.51 12.06
N ALA A 38 21.33 15.52 12.86
CA ALA A 38 20.42 14.51 13.38
C ALA A 38 19.33 15.11 14.27
N ALA A 39 19.71 16.00 15.20
CA ALA A 39 18.76 16.70 16.08
C ALA A 39 17.80 17.60 15.28
N ALA A 40 18.30 18.33 14.27
CA ALA A 40 17.47 19.13 13.38
C ALA A 40 16.48 18.26 12.59
N GLY A 41 16.92 17.09 12.10
CA GLY A 41 16.04 16.14 11.41
C GLY A 41 14.91 15.60 12.30
N VAL A 42 15.23 15.24 13.55
CA VAL A 42 14.23 14.79 14.53
C VAL A 42 13.27 15.92 14.88
N PHE A 43 13.77 17.14 15.10
CA PHE A 43 12.93 18.28 15.41
C PHE A 43 11.97 18.64 14.26
N LEU A 44 12.48 18.67 13.03
CA LEU A 44 11.70 19.04 11.86
C LEU A 44 10.63 17.98 11.53
N SER A 45 10.97 16.69 11.66
CA SER A 45 9.98 15.60 11.54
C SER A 45 8.93 15.66 12.65
N GLY A 46 9.32 15.99 13.89
CA GLY A 46 8.40 16.24 15.00
C GLY A 46 7.42 17.38 14.71
N LEU A 47 7.91 18.51 14.19
CA LEU A 47 7.05 19.65 13.80
C LEU A 47 6.07 19.29 12.68
N VAL A 48 6.52 18.57 11.66
CA VAL A 48 5.64 18.13 10.56
C VAL A 48 4.56 17.19 11.09
N TYR A 49 4.92 16.26 11.99
CA TYR A 49 3.96 15.34 12.56
C TYR A 49 2.94 16.07 13.44
N ALA A 50 3.40 16.95 14.33
CA ALA A 50 2.52 17.77 15.17
C ALA A 50 1.58 18.65 14.34
N GLY A 51 2.09 19.29 13.28
CA GLY A 51 1.27 20.09 12.37
C GLY A 51 0.20 19.26 11.67
N ARG A 52 0.53 18.04 11.23
CA ARG A 52 -0.46 17.10 10.66
C ARG A 52 -1.49 16.65 11.69
N THR A 53 -1.07 16.33 12.91
CA THR A 53 -1.98 15.93 13.99
C THR A 53 -2.98 17.04 14.29
N LEU A 54 -2.52 18.29 14.41
CA LEU A 54 -3.40 19.44 14.62
C LEU A 54 -4.34 19.67 13.43
N ASN A 55 -3.85 19.49 12.20
CA ASN A 55 -4.69 19.59 11.01
C ASN A 55 -5.81 18.56 11.01
N ILE A 56 -5.50 17.29 11.30
CA ILE A 56 -6.49 16.21 11.39
C ILE A 56 -7.50 16.47 12.51
N MET A 57 -7.04 16.90 13.68
CA MET A 57 -7.91 17.12 14.83
C MET A 57 -8.87 18.30 14.64
N CYS A 58 -8.43 19.38 14.00
CA CYS A 58 -9.20 20.62 13.97
C CYS A 58 -9.82 20.95 12.61
N PHE A 59 -9.29 20.42 11.50
CA PHE A 59 -9.62 20.90 10.15
C PHE A 59 -9.94 19.79 9.14
N ASP A 60 -9.86 18.51 9.50
CA ASP A 60 -10.16 17.41 8.57
C ASP A 60 -11.63 16.98 8.61
N HIS A 61 -12.45 17.70 7.85
CA HIS A 61 -13.85 17.31 7.60
C HIS A 61 -14.00 16.31 6.45
N GLU A 62 -12.97 16.17 5.60
CA GLU A 62 -13.04 15.33 4.40
C GLU A 62 -12.99 13.84 4.77
N TYR A 63 -12.22 13.47 5.80
CA TYR A 63 -12.12 12.09 6.27
C TYR A 63 -13.50 11.48 6.57
N VAL A 64 -14.35 12.20 7.31
CA VAL A 64 -15.68 11.71 7.71
C VAL A 64 -16.61 11.61 6.50
N LYS A 65 -16.57 12.58 5.58
CA LYS A 65 -17.37 12.57 4.34
C LYS A 65 -17.00 11.40 3.45
N ILE A 66 -15.71 11.13 3.28
CA ILE A 66 -15.24 10.01 2.46
C ILE A 66 -15.62 8.68 3.12
N GLN A 67 -15.52 8.57 4.44
CA GLN A 67 -15.87 7.35 5.16
C GLN A 67 -17.38 7.04 5.11
N SER A 68 -18.24 8.05 5.18
CA SER A 68 -19.68 7.84 4.99
C SER A 68 -19.99 7.41 3.55
N ARG A 69 -19.36 8.04 2.57
CA ARG A 69 -19.52 7.72 1.14
C ARG A 69 -19.06 6.30 0.81
N LYS A 70 -17.94 5.84 1.38
CA LYS A 70 -17.46 4.46 1.21
C LYS A 70 -18.47 3.44 1.74
N ARG A 71 -19.00 3.65 2.96
CA ARG A 71 -20.03 2.77 3.55
C ARG A 71 -21.33 2.77 2.75
N TYR A 72 -21.70 3.91 2.18
CA TYR A 72 -22.86 3.98 1.29
C TYR A 72 -22.65 3.13 0.02
N PHE A 73 -21.50 3.26 -0.63
CA PHE A 73 -21.19 2.46 -1.82
C PHE A 73 -21.10 0.97 -1.55
N GLU A 74 -20.58 0.58 -0.39
CA GLU A 74 -20.55 -0.83 0.03
C GLU A 74 -21.97 -1.40 0.14
N LYS A 75 -22.88 -0.68 0.80
CA LYS A 75 -24.29 -1.09 0.90
C LYS A 75 -24.96 -1.18 -0.47
N GLN A 76 -24.73 -0.20 -1.33
CA GLN A 76 -25.27 -0.19 -2.68
C GLN A 76 -24.78 -1.41 -3.47
N LEU A 77 -23.50 -1.73 -3.37
CA LEU A 77 -22.90 -2.88 -4.06
C LEU A 77 -23.47 -4.21 -3.56
N LEU A 78 -23.64 -4.37 -2.25
CA LEU A 78 -24.26 -5.58 -1.69
C LEU A 78 -25.72 -5.72 -2.14
N PHE A 79 -26.49 -4.63 -2.06
CA PHE A 79 -27.89 -4.63 -2.50
C PHE A 79 -28.03 -5.01 -3.98
N THR A 80 -27.20 -4.42 -4.86
CA THR A 80 -27.22 -4.76 -6.29
C THR A 80 -26.86 -6.23 -6.53
N ARG A 81 -25.88 -6.78 -5.81
CA ARG A 81 -25.50 -8.20 -5.95
C ARG A 81 -26.61 -9.13 -5.51
N GLU A 82 -27.22 -8.87 -4.36
CA GLU A 82 -28.35 -9.66 -3.85
C GLU A 82 -29.52 -9.61 -4.83
N GLN A 83 -29.83 -8.42 -5.36
CA GLN A 83 -30.90 -8.29 -6.35
C GLN A 83 -30.60 -9.05 -7.65
N GLU A 84 -29.38 -8.97 -8.16
CA GLU A 84 -28.96 -9.75 -9.33
C GLU A 84 -29.04 -11.26 -9.08
N GLU A 85 -28.66 -11.73 -7.90
CA GLU A 85 -28.76 -13.13 -7.50
C GLU A 85 -30.21 -13.59 -7.43
N THR A 86 -31.10 -12.81 -6.80
CA THR A 86 -32.54 -13.11 -6.77
C THR A 86 -33.15 -13.15 -8.16
N ASN A 87 -32.78 -12.23 -9.05
CA ASN A 87 -33.26 -12.22 -10.42
C ASN A 87 -32.81 -13.46 -11.20
N LYS A 88 -31.55 -13.90 -11.00
CA LYS A 88 -31.04 -15.15 -11.59
C LYS A 88 -31.77 -16.37 -11.02
N ALA A 89 -32.05 -16.40 -9.72
CA ALA A 89 -32.81 -17.47 -9.10
C ALA A 89 -34.25 -17.54 -9.66
N HIS A 90 -34.92 -16.41 -9.84
CA HIS A 90 -36.24 -16.35 -10.48
C HIS A 90 -36.21 -16.86 -11.93
N TYR A 91 -35.17 -16.52 -12.70
CA TYR A 91 -34.99 -17.06 -14.03
C TYR A 91 -34.82 -18.58 -14.02
N LEU A 92 -33.97 -19.13 -13.15
CA LEU A 92 -33.81 -20.58 -13.02
C LEU A 92 -35.11 -21.27 -12.55
N ALA A 93 -35.86 -20.64 -11.66
CA ALA A 93 -37.17 -21.13 -11.23
C ALA A 93 -38.19 -21.16 -12.38
N SER A 94 -38.12 -20.20 -13.32
CA SER A 94 -38.98 -20.24 -14.51
C SER A 94 -38.68 -21.43 -15.42
N LEU A 95 -37.41 -21.85 -15.53
CA LEU A 95 -37.02 -23.05 -16.29
C LEU A 95 -37.54 -24.34 -15.65
N ALA A 96 -37.74 -24.36 -14.33
CA ALA A 96 -38.35 -25.50 -13.66
C ALA A 96 -39.81 -25.73 -14.12
N SER A 97 -40.50 -24.70 -14.61
CA SER A 97 -41.85 -24.87 -15.19
C SER A 97 -41.82 -25.57 -16.56
N GLU A 98 -40.70 -25.51 -17.27
CA GLU A 98 -40.49 -26.22 -18.54
C GLU A 98 -39.97 -27.65 -18.33
N TYR A 99 -39.61 -28.00 -17.10
CA TYR A 99 -39.04 -29.31 -16.79
C TYR A 99 -40.10 -30.41 -16.85
N ASP A 100 -39.95 -31.33 -17.81
CA ASP A 100 -40.73 -32.57 -17.88
C ASP A 100 -39.91 -33.76 -17.33
N PRO A 101 -40.19 -34.24 -16.11
CA PRO A 101 -39.47 -35.36 -15.54
C PRO A 101 -39.81 -36.70 -16.24
N ALA A 102 -40.93 -36.79 -16.94
CA ALA A 102 -41.31 -38.01 -17.66
C ALA A 102 -40.41 -38.25 -18.88
N ALA A 103 -39.89 -37.19 -19.51
CA ALA A 103 -38.95 -37.27 -20.63
C ALA A 103 -37.62 -37.95 -20.24
N THR A 104 -37.26 -37.96 -18.95
CA THR A 104 -36.04 -38.62 -18.46
C THR A 104 -36.17 -40.15 -18.37
N ARG A 105 -37.39 -40.68 -18.47
CA ARG A 105 -37.67 -42.11 -18.34
C ARG A 105 -37.29 -42.85 -19.62
N MET A 106 -36.38 -43.82 -19.50
CA MET A 106 -36.11 -44.76 -20.58
C MET A 106 -37.38 -45.56 -20.94
N PRO A 107 -37.62 -45.86 -22.24
CA PRO A 107 -38.72 -46.73 -22.64
C PRO A 107 -38.72 -48.05 -21.85
N PHE A 108 -39.91 -48.48 -21.44
CA PHE A 108 -40.15 -49.73 -20.67
C PHE A 108 -39.49 -49.82 -19.28
N LYS A 109 -38.89 -48.74 -18.76
CA LYS A 109 -38.42 -48.68 -17.36
C LYS A 109 -39.33 -47.81 -16.49
N PRO A 110 -39.42 -48.10 -15.18
CA PRO A 110 -40.12 -47.23 -14.23
C PRO A 110 -39.38 -45.90 -14.10
N MET A 111 -40.12 -44.86 -13.73
CA MET A 111 -39.59 -43.52 -13.51
C MET A 111 -38.82 -43.47 -12.18
N ASP A 112 -37.60 -42.96 -12.20
CA ASP A 112 -36.76 -42.81 -11.01
C ASP A 112 -37.28 -41.65 -10.12
N PRO A 113 -37.54 -41.87 -8.82
CA PRO A 113 -37.95 -40.83 -7.89
C PRO A 113 -37.01 -39.63 -7.82
N LYS A 114 -35.72 -39.79 -8.15
CA LYS A 114 -34.71 -38.72 -8.12
C LYS A 114 -35.06 -37.51 -9.00
N TYR A 115 -35.78 -37.72 -10.08
CA TYR A 115 -36.11 -36.68 -11.06
C TYR A 115 -37.46 -36.01 -10.78
N ARG A 116 -38.14 -36.36 -9.68
CA ARG A 116 -39.36 -35.70 -9.22
C ARG A 116 -38.98 -34.48 -8.37
N PHE A 117 -38.46 -33.44 -9.03
CA PHE A 117 -38.41 -32.11 -8.43
C PHE A 117 -39.83 -31.55 -8.26
#